data_AF-A0A7W7ZQK5-F1
#
_entry.id   AF-A0A7W7ZQK5-F1
#
_cell.length_a   1.000
_cell.length_b   1.000
_cell.length_c   1.000
_cell.angle_alpha   90.00
_cell.angle_beta   90.00
_cell.angle_gamma   90.00
#
_symmetry.space_group_name_H-M   'P 1'
#
loop_
_entity.id
_entity.type
_entity.pdbx_description
1 polymer ?
#
loop_
_entity_poly.entity_id
_entity_poly.type
_entity_poly.pdbx_seq_one_letter_code
_entity_poly.pdbx_strand_id
1 'polypeptide(L)'
;MPMDFLRDQSSNVPPTESLKSPASIADPNIPSFGSFVRLCRFFSVHPMSAAYHAEQWIVRRMAYHGLFVTRIALGIIFLWFGILKFLPMVLPIDLLAEKILTLITFHLFRPETCLHTLAFFECLIGLGMLTGRFLRLTVFLLFLQLPGTFLPLLLLHRETWVHFPFLPTFEGQYIIKNFVLISAGLIVGATVRGGRIIAHPEVAARAGRDELLIEEFAFNEREKSASEKS
;
A
#
# COMPACT_ATOMS: atom_id res chain seq x y z
N MET A 1 32.47 4.44 -75.56
CA MET A 1 32.45 5.87 -75.15
C MET A 1 31.14 6.47 -75.67
N PRO A 2 30.50 7.43 -75.00
CA PRO A 2 30.01 7.50 -73.62
C PRO A 2 28.45 7.68 -73.57
N MET A 3 27.88 7.79 -72.36
CA MET A 3 26.55 8.35 -71.98
C MET A 3 25.26 7.67 -72.49
N ASP A 4 24.52 7.03 -71.56
CA ASP A 4 23.06 7.14 -71.37
C ASP A 4 22.52 5.93 -70.57
N PHE A 5 22.46 6.03 -69.24
CA PHE A 5 21.67 5.08 -68.44
C PHE A 5 21.10 5.74 -67.17
N LEU A 6 20.37 6.85 -67.38
CA LEU A 6 19.28 7.25 -66.51
C LEU A 6 17.96 6.77 -67.14
N ARG A 7 17.73 5.47 -67.08
CA ARG A 7 16.43 4.85 -67.32
C ARG A 7 16.41 3.50 -66.59
N ASP A 8 15.42 3.35 -65.72
CA ASP A 8 14.91 2.08 -65.15
C ASP A 8 15.02 1.92 -63.62
N GLN A 9 14.30 2.77 -62.90
CA GLN A 9 13.86 2.54 -61.51
C GLN A 9 12.35 2.84 -61.42
N SER A 10 11.54 2.29 -62.34
CA SER A 10 10.09 2.53 -62.38
C SER A 10 9.26 1.27 -62.61
N SER A 11 9.59 0.15 -61.94
CA SER A 11 8.75 -1.05 -62.01
C SER A 11 8.78 -1.90 -60.73
N ASN A 12 8.33 -1.33 -59.62
CA ASN A 12 7.81 -2.13 -58.50
C ASN A 12 6.78 -1.32 -57.69
N VAL A 13 5.60 -1.16 -58.26
CA VAL A 13 4.39 -0.71 -57.54
C VAL A 13 3.41 -1.89 -57.56
N PRO A 14 3.00 -2.45 -56.41
CA PRO A 14 1.99 -3.50 -56.38
C PRO A 14 0.61 -2.94 -56.78
N PRO A 15 -0.28 -3.76 -57.37
CA PRO A 15 -1.53 -3.29 -57.95
C PRO A 15 -2.49 -2.75 -56.89
N THR A 16 -3.18 -1.67 -57.24
CA THR A 16 -4.24 -1.00 -56.49
C THR A 16 -5.42 -1.95 -56.21
N GLU A 17 -5.55 -2.40 -54.97
CA GLU A 17 -6.76 -3.05 -54.47
C GLU A 17 -7.82 -1.98 -54.16
N SER A 18 -8.96 -2.12 -54.82
CA SER A 18 -10.11 -1.22 -54.77
C SER A 18 -10.63 -0.98 -53.35
N LEU A 19 -10.74 0.28 -52.94
CA LEU A 19 -11.53 0.72 -51.79
C LEU A 19 -12.98 0.24 -51.91
N LYS A 20 -13.37 -0.78 -51.13
CA LYS A 20 -14.78 -1.09 -50.85
C LYS A 20 -15.25 -0.28 -49.64
N SER A 21 -16.34 0.45 -49.83
CA SER A 21 -17.07 1.25 -48.84
C SER A 21 -17.41 0.44 -47.56
N PRO A 22 -17.30 1.02 -46.35
CA PRO A 22 -17.39 0.31 -45.07
C PRO A 22 -18.84 0.06 -44.61
N ALA A 23 -19.69 -0.49 -45.48
CA ALA A 23 -21.12 -0.63 -45.19
C ALA A 23 -21.70 -2.03 -45.46
N SER A 24 -20.88 -3.08 -45.61
CA SER A 24 -21.41 -4.42 -45.94
C SER A 24 -20.60 -5.58 -45.35
N ILE A 25 -20.43 -5.59 -44.03
CA ILE A 25 -20.10 -6.82 -43.28
C ILE A 25 -20.98 -6.83 -42.02
N ALA A 26 -22.25 -7.22 -42.18
CA ALA A 26 -23.11 -7.58 -41.06
C ALA A 26 -23.19 -9.12 -41.05
N ASP A 27 -22.41 -9.73 -40.16
CA ASP A 27 -22.44 -11.17 -39.89
C ASP A 27 -23.74 -11.51 -39.10
N PRO A 28 -24.62 -12.38 -39.62
CA PRO A 28 -25.90 -12.70 -39.00
C PRO A 28 -25.80 -13.53 -37.71
N ASN A 29 -24.61 -13.97 -37.28
CA ASN A 29 -24.42 -14.78 -36.07
C ASN A 29 -23.76 -14.05 -34.90
N ILE A 30 -23.51 -12.74 -35.00
CA ILE A 30 -22.99 -11.95 -33.88
C ILE A 30 -24.18 -11.47 -33.03
N PRO A 31 -24.31 -11.87 -31.75
CA PRO A 31 -25.38 -11.39 -30.90
C PRO A 31 -25.31 -9.87 -30.81
N SER A 32 -26.37 -9.19 -31.27
CA SER A 32 -26.44 -7.73 -31.24
C SER A 32 -26.24 -7.22 -29.81
N PHE A 33 -25.55 -6.08 -29.68
CA PHE A 33 -25.25 -5.44 -28.39
C PHE A 33 -26.49 -5.28 -27.49
N GLY A 34 -27.68 -5.12 -28.11
CA GLY A 34 -28.96 -5.05 -27.40
C GLY A 34 -29.42 -6.36 -26.73
N SER A 35 -29.09 -7.52 -27.29
CA SER A 35 -29.38 -8.84 -26.70
C SER A 35 -28.47 -9.12 -25.50
N PHE A 36 -27.22 -8.65 -25.56
CA PHE A 36 -26.27 -8.75 -24.46
C PHE A 36 -26.67 -7.88 -23.26
N VAL A 37 -27.10 -6.63 -23.52
CA VAL A 37 -27.61 -5.73 -22.47
C VAL A 37 -28.91 -6.25 -21.83
N ARG A 38 -29.79 -6.89 -22.60
CA ARG A 38 -31.01 -7.53 -22.07
C ARG A 38 -30.69 -8.77 -21.23
N LEU A 39 -29.72 -9.58 -21.63
CA LEU A 39 -29.27 -10.76 -20.87
C LEU A 39 -28.61 -10.34 -19.54
N CYS A 40 -27.78 -9.29 -19.56
CA CYS A 40 -27.19 -8.71 -18.34
C CYS A 40 -28.25 -8.12 -17.40
N ARG A 41 -29.33 -7.52 -17.92
CA ARG A 41 -30.45 -7.04 -17.08
C ARG A 41 -31.33 -8.18 -16.55
N PHE A 42 -31.49 -9.26 -17.29
CA PHE A 42 -32.30 -10.41 -16.88
C PHE A 42 -31.65 -11.23 -15.76
N PHE A 43 -30.31 -11.34 -15.75
CA PHE A 43 -29.56 -11.95 -14.64
C PHE A 43 -29.42 -11.04 -13.40
N SER A 44 -29.86 -9.77 -13.49
CA SER A 44 -29.72 -8.78 -12.41
C SER A 44 -30.90 -8.77 -11.42
N VAL A 45 -31.88 -9.66 -11.55
CA VAL A 45 -33.07 -9.67 -10.69
C VAL A 45 -33.29 -11.07 -10.10
N HIS A 46 -32.54 -11.35 -9.02
CA HIS A 46 -32.55 -12.51 -8.09
C HIS A 46 -31.62 -13.70 -8.40
N PRO A 47 -30.79 -14.15 -7.41
CA PRO A 47 -30.99 -14.12 -5.95
C PRO A 47 -30.11 -13.07 -5.25
N MET A 48 -30.46 -11.80 -5.37
CA MET A 48 -29.66 -10.67 -4.89
C MET A 48 -29.67 -10.51 -3.36
N SER A 49 -30.68 -11.05 -2.66
CA SER A 49 -30.80 -10.90 -1.20
C SER A 49 -29.82 -11.77 -0.43
N ALA A 50 -29.62 -13.03 -0.82
CA ALA A 50 -28.69 -13.94 -0.14
C ALA A 50 -27.22 -13.49 -0.30
N ALA A 51 -26.84 -13.05 -1.50
CA ALA A 51 -25.52 -12.50 -1.77
C ALA A 51 -25.27 -11.19 -1.00
N TYR A 52 -26.27 -10.30 -0.97
CA TYR A 52 -26.22 -9.06 -0.22
C TYR A 52 -26.10 -9.27 1.31
N HIS A 53 -26.86 -10.21 1.87
CA HIS A 53 -26.76 -10.55 3.30
C HIS A 53 -25.41 -11.21 3.63
N ALA A 54 -24.87 -12.05 2.73
CA ALA A 54 -23.54 -12.63 2.90
C ALA A 54 -22.45 -11.55 2.86
N GLU A 55 -22.52 -10.60 1.94
CA GLU A 55 -21.60 -9.45 1.86
C GLU A 55 -21.64 -8.62 3.14
N GLN A 56 -22.84 -8.24 3.60
CA GLN A 56 -23.02 -7.49 4.85
C GLN A 56 -22.44 -8.24 6.06
N TRP A 57 -22.62 -9.55 6.13
CA TRP A 57 -22.06 -10.37 7.18
C TRP A 57 -20.52 -10.36 7.13
N ILE A 58 -19.93 -10.56 5.96
CA ILE A 58 -18.47 -10.55 5.77
C ILE A 58 -17.88 -9.19 6.17
N VAL A 59 -18.44 -8.10 5.66
CA VAL A 59 -17.97 -6.73 5.94
C VAL A 59 -18.07 -6.42 7.44
N ARG A 60 -19.15 -6.84 8.10
CA ARG A 60 -19.31 -6.66 9.55
C ARG A 60 -18.26 -7.46 10.35
N ARG A 61 -17.94 -8.69 9.92
CA ARG A 61 -16.89 -9.51 10.55
C ARG A 61 -15.51 -8.90 10.34
N MET A 62 -15.23 -8.36 9.14
CA MET A 62 -14.00 -7.64 8.81
C MET A 62 -13.84 -6.38 9.66
N ALA A 63 -14.89 -5.57 9.84
CA ALA A 63 -14.83 -4.40 10.70
C ALA A 63 -14.60 -4.75 12.18
N TYR A 64 -15.18 -5.85 12.64
CA TYR A 64 -15.06 -6.28 14.03
C TYR A 64 -13.70 -6.91 14.37
N HIS A 65 -13.14 -7.73 13.47
CA HIS A 65 -11.89 -8.46 13.72
C HIS A 65 -10.67 -7.91 12.99
N GLY A 66 -10.85 -7.15 11.91
CA GLY A 66 -9.75 -6.69 11.05
C GLY A 66 -8.69 -5.91 11.80
N LEU A 67 -9.10 -5.01 12.70
CA LEU A 67 -8.18 -4.25 13.53
C LEU A 67 -7.39 -5.14 14.49
N PHE A 68 -8.06 -6.10 15.13
CA PHE A 68 -7.42 -7.05 16.04
C PHE A 68 -6.41 -7.92 15.30
N VAL A 69 -6.81 -8.51 14.16
CA VAL A 69 -5.94 -9.34 13.32
C VAL A 69 -4.75 -8.53 12.82
N THR A 70 -4.96 -7.30 12.35
CA THR A 70 -3.90 -6.40 11.89
C THR A 70 -2.89 -6.12 13.01
N ARG A 71 -3.37 -5.82 14.22
CA ARG A 71 -2.52 -5.56 15.37
C ARG A 71 -1.69 -6.78 15.77
N ILE A 72 -2.32 -7.97 15.82
CA ILE A 72 -1.62 -9.22 16.15
C ILE A 72 -0.59 -9.57 15.07
N ALA A 73 -0.95 -9.43 13.78
CA ALA A 73 -0.03 -9.66 12.68
C ALA A 73 1.19 -8.73 12.74
N LEU A 74 0.98 -7.43 12.97
CA LEU A 74 2.07 -6.48 13.21
C LEU A 74 2.94 -6.92 14.40
N GLY A 75 2.32 -7.27 15.52
CA GLY A 75 3.03 -7.71 16.72
C GLY A 75 3.92 -8.93 16.48
N ILE A 76 3.39 -9.95 15.81
CA ILE A 76 4.13 -11.17 15.46
C ILE A 76 5.29 -10.83 14.52
N ILE A 77 5.05 -10.05 13.46
CA ILE A 77 6.08 -9.71 12.47
C ILE A 77 7.25 -8.96 13.12
N PHE A 78 6.96 -7.93 13.92
CA PHE A 78 8.00 -7.14 14.60
C PHE A 78 8.74 -7.95 15.66
N LEU A 79 8.03 -8.75 16.45
CA LEU A 79 8.66 -9.59 17.46
C LEU A 79 9.56 -10.66 16.83
N TRP A 80 9.08 -11.31 15.77
CA TRP A 80 9.82 -12.34 15.06
C TRP A 80 11.08 -11.77 14.42
N PHE A 81 10.97 -10.68 13.66
CA PHE A 81 12.14 -10.05 13.04
C PHE A 81 13.13 -9.49 14.07
N GLY A 82 12.63 -8.91 15.17
CA GLY A 82 13.47 -8.46 16.27
C GLY A 82 14.27 -9.61 16.91
N ILE A 83 13.62 -10.75 17.18
CA ILE A 83 14.30 -11.93 17.76
C ILE A 83 15.36 -12.47 16.81
N LEU A 84 15.06 -12.55 15.50
CA LEU A 84 16.01 -13.04 14.51
C LEU A 84 17.30 -12.21 14.44
N LYS A 85 17.24 -10.90 14.71
CA LYS A 85 18.41 -10.02 14.71
C LYS A 85 19.37 -10.22 15.88
N PHE A 86 18.96 -10.94 16.93
CA PHE A 86 19.88 -11.36 17.99
C PHE A 86 20.66 -12.63 17.63
N LEU A 87 20.22 -13.38 16.62
CA LEU A 87 20.87 -14.60 16.21
C LEU A 87 22.04 -14.26 15.28
N PRO A 88 23.27 -14.71 15.57
CA PRO A 88 24.45 -14.45 14.73
C PRO A 88 24.46 -15.31 13.45
N MET A 89 23.29 -15.78 12.99
CA MET A 89 23.21 -16.58 11.76
C MET A 89 23.59 -15.70 10.58
N VAL A 90 24.64 -16.11 9.87
CA VAL A 90 25.15 -15.60 8.58
C VAL A 90 23.99 -15.40 7.59
N LEU A 91 23.31 -14.26 7.69
CA LEU A 91 22.31 -13.85 6.72
C LEU A 91 22.99 -12.86 5.76
N PRO A 92 22.78 -12.96 4.43
CA PRO A 92 23.32 -12.00 3.45
C PRO A 92 23.01 -10.52 3.78
N ILE A 93 21.93 -10.31 4.54
CA ILE A 93 21.45 -9.03 5.08
C ILE A 93 22.46 -8.36 6.02
N ASP A 94 23.31 -9.12 6.72
CA ASP A 94 24.28 -8.56 7.67
C ASP A 94 25.31 -7.67 6.95
N LEU A 95 25.76 -8.08 5.77
CA LEU A 95 26.68 -7.30 4.93
C LEU A 95 26.04 -5.99 4.43
N LEU A 96 24.76 -6.01 4.07
CA LEU A 96 24.03 -4.81 3.66
C LEU A 96 23.82 -3.86 4.85
N ALA A 97 23.37 -4.41 5.98
CA ALA A 97 23.10 -3.66 7.19
C ALA A 97 24.37 -3.04 7.78
N GLU A 98 25.49 -3.76 7.76
CA GLU A 98 26.80 -3.26 8.21
C GLU A 98 27.30 -2.10 7.35
N LYS A 99 27.18 -2.19 6.02
CA LYS A 99 27.51 -1.09 5.09
C LYS A 99 26.68 0.16 5.39
N ILE A 100 25.37 -0.02 5.60
CA ILE A 100 24.42 1.06 5.89
C ILE A 100 24.74 1.73 7.21
N LEU A 101 24.91 0.95 8.27
CA LEU A 101 25.20 1.50 9.57
C LEU A 101 26.55 2.19 9.61
N THR A 102 27.56 1.67 8.92
CA THR A 102 28.85 2.34 8.80
C THR A 102 28.71 3.71 8.13
N LEU A 103 27.90 3.81 7.07
CA LEU A 103 27.63 5.05 6.35
C LEU A 103 26.85 6.07 7.20
N ILE A 104 25.76 5.65 7.88
CA ILE A 104 24.90 6.57 8.64
C ILE A 104 25.57 7.03 9.93
N THR A 105 26.37 6.17 10.54
CA THR A 105 27.02 6.42 11.83
C THR A 105 28.34 7.18 11.65
N PHE A 106 28.73 7.53 10.42
CA PHE A 106 30.03 8.15 10.13
C PHE A 106 31.20 7.39 10.78
N HIS A 107 31.12 6.05 10.81
CA HIS A 107 32.11 5.18 11.46
C HIS A 107 32.28 5.37 12.98
N LEU A 108 31.37 6.09 13.65
CA LEU A 108 31.52 6.49 15.06
C LEU A 108 31.03 5.42 16.06
N PHE A 109 30.11 4.54 15.66
CA PHE A 109 29.63 3.40 16.46
C PHE A 109 29.77 2.09 15.71
N ARG A 110 29.98 1.01 16.47
CA ARG A 110 30.08 -0.35 15.95
C ARG A 110 28.70 -0.78 15.40
N PRO A 111 28.58 -1.21 14.13
CA PRO A 111 27.30 -1.58 13.51
C PRO A 111 26.49 -2.58 14.33
N GLU A 112 27.17 -3.52 14.97
CA GLU A 112 26.57 -4.52 15.85
C GLU A 112 25.76 -3.92 17.00
N THR A 113 26.26 -2.88 17.69
CA THR A 113 25.56 -2.29 18.84
C THR A 113 24.26 -1.63 18.41
N CYS A 114 24.28 -0.95 17.27
CA CYS A 114 23.11 -0.30 16.73
C CYS A 114 22.10 -1.32 16.17
N LEU A 115 22.56 -2.44 15.58
CA LEU A 115 21.68 -3.54 15.18
C LEU A 115 20.98 -4.20 16.37
N HIS A 116 21.69 -4.50 17.45
CA HIS A 116 21.09 -5.01 18.68
C HIS A 116 20.10 -4.03 19.30
N THR A 117 20.41 -2.73 19.25
CA THR A 117 19.50 -1.68 19.71
C THR A 117 18.21 -1.66 18.88
N LEU A 118 18.33 -1.77 17.56
CA LEU A 118 17.18 -1.84 16.65
C LEU A 118 16.34 -3.10 16.92
N ALA A 119 17.00 -4.24 17.11
CA ALA A 119 16.37 -5.51 17.44
C ALA A 119 15.57 -5.42 18.75
N PHE A 120 16.13 -4.76 19.76
CA PHE A 120 15.44 -4.51 21.03
C PHE A 120 14.17 -3.67 20.84
N PHE A 121 14.23 -2.59 20.06
CA PHE A 121 13.05 -1.77 19.75
C PHE A 121 12.00 -2.55 18.96
N GLU A 122 12.38 -3.37 17.99
CA GLU A 122 11.46 -4.23 17.24
C GLU A 122 10.73 -5.22 18.15
N CYS A 123 11.46 -5.86 19.07
CA CYS A 123 10.87 -6.74 20.07
C CYS A 123 9.90 -5.97 20.98
N LEU A 124 10.27 -4.78 21.44
CA LEU A 124 9.42 -3.95 22.30
C LEU A 124 8.14 -3.52 21.58
N ILE A 125 8.24 -3.15 20.30
CA ILE A 125 7.08 -2.84 19.45
C ILE A 125 6.20 -4.07 19.28
N GLY A 126 6.81 -5.22 18.96
CA GLY A 126 6.10 -6.48 18.77
C GLY A 126 5.31 -6.91 20.01
N LEU A 127 5.97 -6.90 21.17
CA LEU A 127 5.35 -7.16 22.48
C LEU A 127 4.27 -6.14 22.82
N GLY A 128 4.52 -4.85 22.58
CA GLY A 128 3.54 -3.78 22.81
C GLY A 128 2.27 -3.96 21.97
N MET A 129 2.42 -4.35 20.70
CA MET A 129 1.28 -4.62 19.81
C MET A 129 0.52 -5.88 20.23
N LEU A 130 1.23 -6.94 20.60
CA LEU A 130 0.63 -8.23 20.97
C LEU A 130 -0.12 -8.15 22.31
N THR A 131 0.49 -7.52 23.32
CA THR A 131 -0.12 -7.32 24.64
C THR A 131 -1.21 -6.24 24.64
N GLY A 132 -1.17 -5.32 23.68
CA GLY A 132 -2.08 -4.17 23.64
C GLY A 132 -1.84 -3.17 24.77
N ARG A 133 -0.73 -3.28 25.51
CA ARG A 133 -0.36 -2.37 26.59
C ARG A 133 0.47 -1.22 26.03
N PHE A 134 0.24 -0.01 26.52
CA PHE A 134 0.93 1.22 26.09
C PHE A 134 0.91 1.46 24.57
N LEU A 135 -0.19 1.10 23.88
CA LEU A 135 -0.30 1.21 22.41
C LEU A 135 0.07 2.60 21.86
N ARG A 136 -0.17 3.68 22.60
CA ARG A 136 0.25 5.04 22.20
C ARG A 136 1.76 5.12 22.01
N LEU A 137 2.52 4.60 22.97
CA LEU A 137 3.98 4.56 22.93
C LEU A 137 4.47 3.57 21.87
N THR A 138 3.84 2.40 21.78
CA THR A 138 4.18 1.38 20.78
C THR A 138 4.03 1.90 19.35
N VAL A 139 2.92 2.58 19.06
CA VAL A 139 2.67 3.19 17.74
C VAL A 139 3.65 4.32 17.48
N PHE A 140 3.96 5.14 18.49
CA PHE A 140 4.98 6.18 18.36
C PHE A 140 6.36 5.59 18.02
N LEU A 141 6.79 4.54 18.74
CA LEU A 141 8.04 3.82 18.47
C LEU A 141 8.06 3.20 17.06
N LEU A 142 6.93 2.63 16.63
CA LEU A 142 6.77 2.13 15.27
C LEU A 142 7.05 3.23 14.24
N PHE A 143 6.42 4.41 14.37
CA PHE A 143 6.65 5.53 13.45
C PHE A 143 8.07 6.10 13.51
N LEU A 144 8.73 6.03 14.67
CA LEU A 144 10.12 6.46 14.80
C LEU A 144 11.09 5.54 14.02
N GLN A 145 10.83 4.24 14.05
CA GLN A 145 11.70 3.26 13.41
C GLN A 145 11.53 3.19 11.89
N LEU A 146 10.31 3.41 11.40
CA LEU A 146 9.95 3.20 10.00
C LEU A 146 10.85 3.96 8.99
N PRO A 147 11.18 5.27 9.16
CA PRO A 147 12.10 5.97 8.26
C PRO A 147 13.46 5.29 8.12
N GLY A 148 14.00 4.75 9.23
CA GLY A 148 15.26 4.04 9.23
C GLY A 148 15.24 2.79 8.35
N THR A 149 14.07 2.15 8.20
CA THR A 149 13.92 0.96 7.33
C THR A 149 13.92 1.30 5.84
N PHE A 150 13.56 2.53 5.45
CA PHE A 150 13.57 2.99 4.05
C PHE A 150 14.89 3.61 3.63
N LEU A 151 15.72 4.01 4.59
CA LEU A 151 17.03 4.60 4.36
C LEU A 151 17.95 3.79 3.40
N PRO A 152 17.97 2.44 3.42
CA PRO A 152 18.71 1.65 2.44
C PRO A 152 18.36 1.95 0.97
N LEU A 153 17.09 2.23 0.66
CA LEU A 153 16.64 2.51 -0.71
C LEU A 153 17.26 3.79 -1.28
N LEU A 154 17.60 4.74 -0.40
CA LEU A 154 18.18 6.05 -0.74
C LEU A 154 19.71 6.07 -0.61
N LEU A 155 20.29 5.24 0.26
CA LEU A 155 21.74 5.24 0.45
C LEU A 155 22.44 4.15 -0.37
N LEU A 156 21.84 2.97 -0.50
CA LEU A 156 22.42 1.81 -1.17
C LEU A 156 21.68 1.49 -2.46
N HIS A 157 21.68 2.47 -3.37
CA HIS A 157 20.98 2.35 -4.65
C HIS A 157 21.42 1.13 -5.47
N ARG A 158 22.71 0.77 -5.43
CA ARG A 158 23.27 -0.34 -6.22
C ARG A 158 22.81 -1.72 -5.75
N GLU A 159 22.50 -1.86 -4.46
CA GLU A 159 22.10 -3.14 -3.86
C GLU A 159 20.57 -3.28 -3.86
N THR A 160 19.84 -2.15 -3.79
CA THR A 160 18.38 -2.13 -3.71
C THR A 160 17.67 -1.98 -5.05
N TRP A 161 18.37 -1.53 -6.10
CA TRP A 161 17.79 -1.32 -7.44
C TRP A 161 18.59 -2.03 -8.52
N VAL A 162 17.89 -2.73 -9.40
CA VAL A 162 18.43 -3.19 -10.69
C VAL A 162 18.39 -2.03 -11.68
N HIS A 163 17.22 -1.38 -11.79
CA HIS A 163 17.01 -0.16 -12.57
C HIS A 163 16.20 0.83 -11.75
N PHE A 164 16.86 1.87 -11.26
CA PHE A 164 16.21 2.92 -10.50
C PHE A 164 15.27 3.75 -11.41
N PRO A 165 14.02 4.09 -10.99
CA PRO A 165 13.27 3.69 -9.80
C PRO A 165 12.21 2.59 -10.06
N PHE A 166 12.26 1.90 -11.20
CA PHE A 166 11.17 1.01 -11.62
C PHE A 166 11.38 -0.46 -11.29
N LEU A 167 12.64 -0.91 -11.17
CA LEU A 167 12.98 -2.31 -10.95
C LEU A 167 13.85 -2.50 -9.70
N PRO A 168 13.24 -2.72 -8.52
CA PRO A 168 13.95 -3.02 -7.29
C PRO A 168 14.47 -4.48 -7.28
N THR A 169 15.58 -4.70 -6.58
CA THR A 169 16.10 -6.06 -6.27
C THR A 169 15.18 -6.78 -5.29
N PHE A 170 15.43 -8.06 -4.99
CA PHE A 170 14.68 -8.78 -3.96
C PHE A 170 14.71 -8.04 -2.61
N GLU A 171 15.87 -7.53 -2.20
CA GLU A 171 16.02 -6.74 -0.98
C GLU A 171 15.21 -5.45 -1.04
N GLY A 172 15.27 -4.72 -2.15
CA GLY A 172 14.47 -3.51 -2.37
C GLY A 172 12.96 -3.78 -2.28
N GLN A 173 12.49 -4.91 -2.83
CA GLN A 173 11.07 -5.32 -2.76
C GLN A 173 10.64 -5.59 -1.32
N TYR A 174 11.47 -6.27 -0.52
CA TYR A 174 11.19 -6.51 0.89
C TYR A 174 11.06 -5.20 1.67
N ILE A 175 11.93 -4.22 1.38
CA ILE A 175 11.87 -2.90 2.03
C ILE A 175 10.63 -2.13 1.60
N ILE A 176 10.31 -2.08 0.30
CA ILE A 176 9.12 -1.38 -0.22
C ILE A 176 7.85 -1.95 0.42
N LYS A 177 7.78 -3.26 0.67
CA LYS A 177 6.64 -3.88 1.36
C LYS A 177 6.38 -3.29 2.76
N ASN A 178 7.36 -2.66 3.42
CA ASN A 178 7.15 -1.99 4.70
C ASN A 178 6.10 -0.88 4.63
N PHE A 179 5.77 -0.33 3.45
CA PHE A 179 4.62 0.58 3.30
C PHE A 179 3.32 -0.04 3.81
N VAL A 180 3.13 -1.36 3.65
CA VAL A 180 1.96 -2.06 4.20
C VAL A 180 1.97 -2.04 5.72
N LEU A 181 3.14 -2.19 6.35
CA LEU A 181 3.28 -2.13 7.81
C LEU A 181 3.02 -0.71 8.33
N ILE A 182 3.44 0.33 7.60
CA ILE A 182 3.12 1.73 7.92
C ILE A 182 1.60 1.92 7.90
N SER A 183 0.94 1.52 6.81
CA SER A 183 -0.51 1.67 6.65
C SER A 183 -1.28 0.95 7.75
N ALA A 184 -0.87 -0.28 8.08
CA ALA A 184 -1.42 -1.03 9.20
C ALA A 184 -1.20 -0.31 10.54
N GLY A 185 0.00 0.24 10.76
CA GLY A 185 0.34 1.04 11.94
C GLY A 185 -0.49 2.30 12.09
N LEU A 186 -0.78 3.01 10.99
CA LEU A 186 -1.67 4.18 10.95
C LEU A 186 -3.09 3.82 11.37
N ILE A 187 -3.64 2.72 10.81
CA ILE A 187 -4.98 2.24 11.13
C ILE A 187 -5.05 1.86 12.61
N VAL A 188 -4.06 1.11 13.12
CA VAL A 188 -3.99 0.78 14.56
C VAL A 188 -3.87 2.05 15.40
N GLY A 189 -3.00 2.99 15.01
CA GLY A 189 -2.78 4.28 15.67
C GLY A 189 -4.05 5.12 15.81
N ALA A 190 -4.85 5.21 14.75
CA ALA A 190 -6.13 5.93 14.75
C ALA A 190 -7.12 5.40 15.79
N THR A 191 -7.06 4.09 16.09
CA THR A 191 -7.99 3.44 17.02
C THR A 191 -7.52 3.41 18.47
N VAL A 192 -6.32 3.91 18.79
CA VAL A 192 -5.76 3.86 20.16
C VAL A 192 -6.58 4.66 21.18
N ARG A 193 -7.42 5.60 20.72
CA ARG A 193 -8.37 6.36 21.56
C ARG A 193 -9.72 5.67 21.76
N GLY A 194 -9.86 4.42 21.32
CA GLY A 194 -11.13 3.68 21.38
C GLY A 194 -11.97 3.77 20.10
N GLY A 195 -11.40 4.32 19.02
CA GLY A 195 -12.04 4.35 17.70
C GLY A 195 -12.33 2.94 17.18
N ARG A 196 -13.42 2.80 16.42
CA ARG A 196 -13.87 1.53 15.83
C ARG A 196 -14.21 1.72 14.37
N ILE A 197 -14.06 0.66 13.59
CA ILE A 197 -14.50 0.63 12.19
C ILE A 197 -16.01 0.37 12.17
N ILE A 198 -16.77 1.28 11.57
CA ILE A 198 -18.22 1.17 11.43
C ILE A 198 -18.54 0.63 10.04
N ALA A 199 -19.06 -0.61 9.98
CA ALA A 199 -19.42 -1.27 8.72
C ALA A 199 -20.73 -0.77 8.10
N HIS A 200 -21.67 -0.27 8.93
CA HIS A 200 -22.99 0.13 8.46
C HIS A 200 -22.96 1.56 7.90
N PRO A 201 -23.28 1.78 6.60
CA PRO A 201 -23.07 3.06 5.94
C PRO A 201 -23.87 4.20 6.58
N GLU A 202 -25.13 3.97 6.94
CA GLU A 202 -25.95 5.00 7.59
C GLU A 202 -25.45 5.40 8.98
N VAL A 203 -24.88 4.45 9.73
CA VAL A 203 -24.33 4.71 11.06
C VAL A 203 -23.01 5.46 10.94
N ALA A 204 -22.18 5.09 9.96
CA ALA A 204 -20.93 5.80 9.66
C ALA A 204 -21.21 7.25 9.23
N ALA A 205 -22.23 7.48 8.38
CA ALA A 205 -22.62 8.82 7.94
C ALA A 205 -23.16 9.69 9.09
N ARG A 206 -23.88 9.10 10.05
CA ARG A 206 -24.32 9.80 11.27
C ARG A 206 -23.13 10.17 12.15
N ALA A 207 -22.25 9.21 12.45
CA ALA A 207 -21.07 9.43 13.27
C ALA A 207 -20.14 10.52 12.69
N GLY A 208 -19.95 10.55 11.35
CA GLY A 208 -19.15 11.59 10.70
C GLY A 208 -19.77 12.98 10.78
N ARG A 209 -21.11 13.10 10.75
CA ARG A 209 -21.78 14.39 10.99
C ARG A 209 -21.59 14.85 12.43
N ASP A 210 -21.72 13.94 13.39
CA ASP A 210 -21.55 14.26 14.81
C ASP A 210 -20.10 14.69 15.09
N GLU A 211 -19.12 14.06 14.44
CA GLU A 211 -17.70 14.45 14.53
C GLU A 211 -17.46 15.89 14.02
N LEU A 212 -17.98 16.24 12.84
CA LEU A 212 -17.87 17.59 12.29
C LEU A 212 -18.51 18.65 13.20
N LEU A 213 -19.67 18.36 13.78
CA LEU A 213 -20.33 19.26 14.71
C LEU A 213 -19.47 19.49 15.97
N ILE A 214 -18.89 18.43 16.53
CA ILE A 214 -18.00 18.54 17.70
C ILE A 214 -16.79 19.41 17.37
N GLU A 215 -16.19 19.23 16.19
CA GLU A 215 -15.05 20.04 15.73
C GLU A 215 -15.42 21.51 15.54
N GLU A 216 -16.58 21.79 14.93
CA GLU A 216 -17.10 23.14 14.74
C GLU A 216 -17.36 23.85 16.09
N PHE A 217 -18.00 23.16 17.05
CA PHE A 217 -18.19 23.69 18.40
C PHE A 217 -16.85 23.97 19.10
N ALA A 218 -15.88 23.04 18.99
CA ALA A 218 -14.56 23.20 19.61
C ALA A 218 -13.75 24.34 18.98
N PHE A 219 -13.91 24.59 17.68
CA PHE A 219 -13.30 25.71 16.98
C PHE A 219 -13.90 27.05 17.44
N ASN A 220 -15.23 27.16 17.42
CA ASN A 220 -15.95 28.38 17.81
C ASN A 220 -15.66 28.79 19.27
N GLU A 221 -15.56 27.83 20.18
CA GLU A 221 -15.20 28.11 21.59
C GLU A 221 -13.77 28.62 21.74
N ARG A 222 -12.82 28.13 20.94
CA ARG A 222 -11.44 28.65 20.93
C ARG A 222 -11.37 30.07 20.39
N GLU A 223 -12.17 30.39 19.36
CA GLU A 223 -12.23 31.72 18.77
C GLU A 223 -12.82 32.75 19.75
N LYS A 224 -13.92 32.41 20.43
CA LYS A 224 -14.48 33.24 21.51
C LYS A 224 -13.47 33.49 22.64
N SER A 225 -12.80 32.42 23.09
CA SER A 225 -11.79 32.49 24.15
C SER A 225 -10.56 33.34 23.76
N ALA A 226 -10.25 33.44 22.47
CA ALA A 226 -9.18 34.30 21.95
C ALA A 226 -9.63 35.76 21.83
N SER A 227 -10.89 36.00 21.43
CA SER A 227 -11.47 37.34 21.33
C SER A 227 -11.71 38.01 22.68
N GLU A 228 -12.03 37.26 23.74
CA GLU A 228 -12.20 37.81 25.10
C GLU A 228 -10.87 38.14 25.80
N LYS A 229 -9.75 37.61 25.30
CA LYS A 229 -8.40 37.86 25.86
C LYS A 229 -7.64 38.96 25.11
N SER A 230 -8.20 39.50 24.03
CA SER A 230 -7.65 40.62 23.25
C SER A 230 -8.31 41.93 23.63
#